data_AF-A0A9D1G6C4-F1
#
_entry.id   AF-A0A9D1G6C4-F1
#
_cell.length_a   1.000
_cell.length_b   1.000
_cell.length_c   1.000
_cell.angle_alpha   90.00
_cell.angle_beta   90.00
_cell.angle_gamma   90.00
#
_symmetry.space_group_name_H-M   'P 1'
#
loop_
_entity.id
_entity.type
_entity.pdbx_description
1 polymer ?
#
loop_
_entity_poly.entity_id
_entity_poly.type
_entity_poly.pdbx_seq_one_letter_code
_entity_poly.pdbx_strand_id
1 'polypeptide(L)'
;MNGDRKTVLSPARCLILCAAAALAGCAVYLFSVSQAESALGRLWFPFAQIQAVTAGADGRTPQSVCLVLAALPVFGFLAQLLRQRFRPEDLLLLLCAVLVYMVMDSPLNEEGLFASSAVQPSAVWTALLVWAGLRILRACCAAEGAPLVRWCGWGVCAAALYFAYSAGANVGATVLVLRYGQMGAAALSKSALMLVSSGLGVAACMYTLGALRRYDIDGELSEAVMAAVGRLSRFCAAALAAMLLLAAAVELVNVLARPAGLSLSSVSFPVSALIYCFAVLLGARLVAAHKRLKDDNDLFV
;
A
#
# COMPACT_ATOMS: atom_id res chain seq x y z
N MET A 1 27.72 19.90 -18.41
CA MET A 1 27.60 18.94 -17.30
C MET A 1 26.17 18.42 -17.24
N ASN A 2 25.85 17.37 -18.02
CA ASN A 2 24.56 16.68 -17.93
C ASN A 2 24.59 15.74 -16.72
N GLY A 3 24.40 16.32 -15.54
CA GLY A 3 24.08 15.56 -14.34
C GLY A 3 22.64 15.11 -14.47
N ASP A 4 22.43 13.83 -14.72
CA ASP A 4 21.15 13.14 -14.76
C ASP A 4 20.46 13.30 -13.39
N ARG A 5 19.79 14.45 -13.18
CA ARG A 5 18.94 14.67 -12.00
C ARG A 5 17.83 13.64 -12.14
N LYS A 6 17.92 12.56 -11.37
CA LYS A 6 16.82 11.62 -11.13
C LYS A 6 15.65 12.43 -10.56
N THR A 7 14.83 12.94 -11.46
CA THR A 7 13.66 13.78 -11.18
C THR A 7 12.59 12.94 -10.51
N VAL A 8 11.74 13.59 -9.73
CA VAL A 8 10.49 12.97 -9.24
C VAL A 8 9.75 12.32 -10.41
N LEU A 9 9.29 11.08 -10.24
CA LEU A 9 8.61 10.31 -11.28
C LEU A 9 7.49 11.16 -11.91
N SER A 10 7.46 11.26 -13.24
CA SER A 10 6.43 12.09 -13.88
C SER A 10 5.04 11.49 -13.64
N PRO A 11 4.01 12.35 -13.45
CA PRO A 11 2.64 11.88 -13.25
C PRO A 11 2.19 10.92 -14.37
N ALA A 12 2.54 11.22 -15.62
CA ALA A 12 2.22 10.35 -16.76
C ALA A 12 2.81 8.92 -16.63
N ARG A 13 4.06 8.79 -16.16
CA ARG A 13 4.67 7.47 -15.92
C ARG A 13 4.01 6.75 -14.76
N CYS A 14 3.64 7.48 -13.70
CA CYS A 14 2.90 6.92 -12.58
C CYS A 14 1.52 6.39 -13.03
N LEU A 15 0.81 7.08 -13.92
CA LEU A 15 -0.48 6.62 -14.46
C LEU A 15 -0.36 5.32 -15.24
N ILE A 16 0.69 5.16 -16.05
CA ILE A 16 0.92 3.90 -16.79
C ILE A 16 1.14 2.75 -15.80
N LEU A 17 1.95 2.97 -14.76
CA LEU A 17 2.17 1.96 -13.72
C LEU A 17 0.88 1.67 -12.92
N CYS A 18 0.06 2.69 -12.64
CA CYS A 18 -1.25 2.52 -12.01
C CYS A 18 -2.19 1.70 -12.89
N ALA A 19 -2.23 1.92 -14.19
CA ALA A 19 -3.02 1.11 -15.12
C ALA A 19 -2.56 -0.36 -15.11
N ALA A 20 -1.25 -0.60 -15.13
CA ALA A 20 -0.70 -1.95 -15.02
C ALA A 20 -1.04 -2.60 -13.66
N ALA A 21 -0.96 -1.85 -12.56
CA ALA A 21 -1.31 -2.32 -11.23
C ALA A 21 -2.81 -2.64 -11.10
N ALA A 22 -3.68 -1.82 -11.70
CA ALA A 22 -5.12 -2.07 -11.76
C ALA A 22 -5.43 -3.33 -12.57
N LEU A 23 -4.79 -3.52 -13.73
CA LEU A 23 -4.93 -4.73 -14.54
C LEU A 23 -4.45 -5.98 -13.77
N ALA A 24 -3.32 -5.88 -13.07
CA ALA A 24 -2.83 -6.96 -12.22
C ALA A 24 -3.82 -7.28 -11.10
N GLY A 25 -4.37 -6.27 -10.43
CA GLY A 25 -5.41 -6.44 -9.41
C GLY A 25 -6.66 -7.13 -9.94
N CYS A 26 -7.15 -6.74 -11.12
CA CYS A 26 -8.26 -7.39 -11.79
C CYS A 26 -7.94 -8.85 -12.15
N ALA A 27 -6.77 -9.08 -12.76
CA ALA A 27 -6.37 -10.39 -13.27
C ALA A 27 -6.30 -11.44 -12.15
N VAL A 28 -5.79 -11.09 -10.97
CA VAL A 28 -5.70 -12.03 -9.84
C VAL A 28 -7.07 -12.63 -9.48
N TYR A 29 -8.16 -11.86 -9.57
CA TYR A 29 -9.51 -12.35 -9.27
C TYR A 29 -10.22 -12.96 -10.47
N LEU A 30 -9.94 -12.50 -11.69
CA LEU A 30 -10.52 -13.08 -12.91
C LEU A 30 -9.98 -14.47 -13.21
N PHE A 31 -8.70 -14.72 -12.89
CA PHE A 31 -8.03 -16.00 -13.13
C PHE A 31 -7.98 -16.91 -11.90
N SER A 32 -8.43 -16.46 -10.72
CA SER A 32 -8.53 -17.33 -9.54
C SER A 32 -9.71 -18.31 -9.66
N VAL A 33 -9.45 -19.59 -9.42
CA VAL A 33 -10.47 -20.66 -9.42
C VAL A 33 -11.34 -20.59 -8.15
N SER A 34 -10.82 -20.05 -7.05
CA SER A 34 -11.59 -19.78 -5.81
C SER A 34 -11.10 -18.55 -5.02
N GLN A 35 -11.97 -17.97 -4.19
CA GLN A 35 -11.57 -16.90 -3.25
C GLN A 35 -10.59 -17.40 -2.17
N ALA A 36 -10.67 -18.68 -1.80
CA ALA A 36 -9.75 -19.30 -0.84
C ALA A 36 -8.33 -19.46 -1.40
N GLU A 37 -8.17 -19.91 -2.65
CA GLU A 37 -6.86 -20.02 -3.30
C GLU A 37 -6.21 -18.66 -3.55
N SER A 38 -6.99 -17.62 -3.88
CA SER A 38 -6.44 -16.27 -4.05
C SER A 38 -6.01 -15.63 -2.72
N ALA A 39 -6.65 -15.98 -1.60
CA ALA A 39 -6.23 -15.55 -0.27
C ALA A 39 -5.01 -16.35 0.22
N LEU A 40 -5.00 -17.67 0.05
CA LEU A 40 -3.90 -18.56 0.43
C LEU A 40 -2.65 -18.30 -0.41
N GLY A 41 -2.80 -18.15 -1.73
CA GLY A 41 -1.72 -17.78 -2.64
C GLY A 41 -1.16 -16.36 -2.40
N ARG A 42 -1.86 -15.47 -1.69
CA ARG A 42 -1.33 -14.17 -1.26
C ARG A 42 -0.64 -14.21 0.10
N LEU A 43 -1.20 -14.97 1.04
CA LEU A 43 -0.72 -15.03 2.42
C LEU A 43 0.52 -15.93 2.57
N TRP A 44 0.63 -16.98 1.75
CA TRP A 44 1.68 -18.00 1.84
C TRP A 44 2.72 -17.93 0.72
N PHE A 45 2.65 -16.96 -0.20
CA PHE A 45 3.66 -16.80 -1.24
C PHE A 45 4.95 -16.19 -0.66
N PRO A 46 6.15 -16.66 -1.06
CA PRO A 46 6.43 -17.83 -1.89
C PRO A 46 6.57 -19.15 -1.10
N PHE A 47 6.46 -19.13 0.23
CA PHE A 47 6.74 -20.27 1.12
C PHE A 47 5.96 -21.54 0.76
N ALA A 48 4.66 -21.46 0.48
CA ALA A 48 3.86 -22.62 0.07
C ALA A 48 4.35 -23.24 -1.25
N GLN A 49 4.80 -22.42 -2.20
CA GLN A 49 5.30 -22.92 -3.49
C GLN A 49 6.66 -23.60 -3.32
N ILE A 50 7.53 -23.02 -2.50
CA ILE A 50 8.83 -23.58 -2.20
C ILE A 50 8.67 -24.91 -1.45
N GLN A 51 7.77 -24.96 -0.47
CA GLN A 51 7.49 -26.19 0.27
C GLN A 51 6.85 -27.26 -0.62
N ALA A 52 5.93 -26.89 -1.52
CA ALA A 52 5.33 -27.84 -2.46
C ALA A 52 6.36 -28.49 -3.42
N VAL A 53 7.43 -27.77 -3.78
CA VAL A 53 8.50 -28.28 -4.66
C VAL A 53 9.56 -29.06 -3.90
N THR A 54 9.74 -28.79 -2.60
CA THR A 54 10.86 -29.32 -1.81
C THR A 54 10.46 -30.32 -0.73
N ALA A 55 9.17 -30.52 -0.47
CA ALA A 55 8.69 -31.47 0.52
C ALA A 55 9.08 -32.90 0.12
N GLY A 56 9.67 -33.63 1.08
CA GLY A 56 9.94 -35.07 0.93
C GLY A 56 8.68 -35.90 1.14
N ALA A 57 8.82 -37.23 1.09
CA ALA A 57 7.72 -38.19 1.30
C ALA A 57 7.00 -38.00 2.65
N ASP A 58 7.66 -37.40 3.63
CA ASP A 58 7.14 -37.13 4.98
C ASP A 58 6.35 -35.81 5.09
N GLY A 59 6.15 -35.09 3.98
CA GLY A 59 5.47 -33.79 3.95
C GLY A 59 6.25 -32.63 4.61
N ARG A 60 7.50 -32.87 5.02
CA ARG A 60 8.43 -31.88 5.57
C ARG A 60 9.45 -31.45 4.53
N THR A 61 9.85 -30.19 4.60
CA THR A 61 10.99 -29.71 3.81
C THR A 61 12.31 -30.13 4.45
N PRO A 62 13.31 -30.52 3.65
CA PRO A 62 14.60 -30.95 4.19
C PRO A 62 15.29 -29.78 4.90
N GLN A 63 15.90 -30.08 6.06
CA GLN A 63 16.55 -29.07 6.92
C GLN A 63 17.59 -28.22 6.20
N SER A 64 18.27 -28.77 5.19
CA SER A 64 19.22 -28.05 4.35
C SER A 64 18.56 -26.88 3.58
N VAL A 65 17.35 -27.06 3.06
CA VAL A 65 16.60 -26.02 2.35
C VAL A 65 16.10 -24.95 3.32
N CYS A 66 15.61 -25.34 4.50
CA CYS A 66 15.22 -24.40 5.57
C CYS A 66 16.38 -23.50 5.97
N LEU A 67 17.57 -24.07 6.17
CA LEU A 67 18.78 -23.34 6.56
C LEU A 67 19.27 -22.40 5.45
N VAL A 68 19.23 -22.82 4.18
CA VAL A 68 19.61 -21.96 3.05
C VAL A 68 18.68 -20.75 2.94
N LEU A 69 17.37 -20.94 3.10
CA LEU A 69 16.40 -19.86 3.06
C LEU A 69 16.52 -18.93 4.28
N ALA A 70 16.72 -19.48 5.47
CA ALA A 70 16.94 -18.71 6.69
C ALA A 70 18.30 -17.97 6.68
N ALA A 71 19.29 -18.44 5.90
CA ALA A 71 20.56 -17.75 5.74
C ALA A 71 20.44 -16.46 4.92
N LEU A 72 19.43 -16.30 4.05
CA LEU A 72 19.27 -15.10 3.22
C LEU A 72 19.14 -13.80 4.05
N PRO A 73 18.25 -13.71 5.07
CA PRO A 73 18.22 -12.56 5.97
C PRO A 73 19.53 -12.36 6.75
N VAL A 74 20.20 -13.45 7.14
CA VAL A 74 21.48 -13.40 7.87
C VAL A 74 22.61 -12.85 7.00
N PHE A 75 22.68 -13.25 5.73
CA PHE A 75 23.59 -12.65 4.75
C PHE A 75 23.26 -11.18 4.50
N GLY A 76 21.97 -10.82 4.45
CA GLY A 76 21.54 -9.42 4.39
C GLY A 76 22.06 -8.59 5.57
N PHE A 77 21.96 -9.14 6.78
CA PHE A 77 22.52 -8.56 8.01
C PHE A 77 24.05 -8.44 7.97
N LEU A 78 24.74 -9.52 7.62
CA LEU A 78 26.21 -9.55 7.48
C LEU A 78 26.70 -8.54 6.44
N ALA A 79 26.02 -8.43 5.29
CA ALA A 79 26.37 -7.46 4.26
C ALA A 79 26.22 -6.01 4.77
N GLN A 80 25.23 -5.72 5.61
CA GLN A 80 25.04 -4.40 6.22
C GLN A 80 26.10 -4.10 7.29
N LEU A 81 26.47 -5.11 8.06
CA LEU A 81 27.54 -5.03 9.06
C LEU A 81 28.90 -4.78 8.37
N LEU A 82 29.23 -5.55 7.34
CA LEU A 82 30.46 -5.42 6.54
C LEU A 82 30.55 -4.06 5.84
N ARG A 83 29.42 -3.48 5.44
CA ARG A 83 29.36 -2.14 4.83
C ARG A 83 29.39 -1.00 5.85
N GLN A 84 29.55 -1.30 7.15
CA GLN A 84 29.48 -0.33 8.26
C GLN A 84 28.19 0.52 8.27
N ARG A 85 27.10 -0.01 7.70
CA ARG A 85 25.77 0.62 7.71
C ARG A 85 24.85 -0.04 8.72
N PHE A 86 25.44 -0.61 9.77
CA PHE A 86 24.71 -1.29 10.83
C PHE A 86 23.82 -0.30 11.58
N ARG A 87 22.57 -0.71 11.77
CA ARG A 87 21.57 0.01 12.54
C ARG A 87 20.82 -0.96 13.44
N PRO A 88 20.24 -0.50 14.56
CA PRO A 88 19.50 -1.38 15.48
C PRO A 88 18.31 -2.07 14.81
N GLU A 89 17.74 -1.46 13.77
CA GLU A 89 16.67 -2.03 12.96
C GLU A 89 17.08 -3.35 12.29
N ASP A 90 18.36 -3.52 11.95
CA ASP A 90 18.84 -4.68 11.22
C ASP A 90 18.78 -5.97 12.07
N LEU A 91 18.62 -5.85 13.39
CA LEU A 91 18.29 -6.99 14.27
C LEU A 91 16.97 -7.68 13.86
N LEU A 92 16.04 -6.94 13.23
CA LEU A 92 14.81 -7.53 12.69
C LEU A 92 15.09 -8.52 11.55
N LEU A 93 16.22 -8.41 10.85
CA LEU A 93 16.62 -9.41 9.85
C LEU A 93 17.00 -10.76 10.50
N LEU A 94 17.58 -10.73 11.71
CA LEU A 94 17.84 -11.94 12.49
C LEU A 94 16.53 -12.56 12.97
N LEU A 95 15.57 -11.74 13.42
CA LEU A 95 14.22 -12.20 13.73
C LEU A 95 13.54 -12.82 12.49
N CYS A 96 13.66 -12.20 11.32
CA CYS A 96 13.16 -12.76 10.06
C CYS A 96 13.81 -14.11 9.73
N ALA A 97 15.11 -14.29 9.98
CA ALA A 97 15.79 -15.57 9.75
C ALA A 97 15.16 -16.69 10.60
N VAL A 98 14.90 -16.42 11.88
CA VAL A 98 14.24 -17.36 12.80
C VAL A 98 12.82 -17.66 12.33
N LEU A 99 12.05 -16.64 11.95
CA LEU A 99 10.67 -16.82 11.48
C LEU A 99 10.61 -17.62 10.17
N VAL A 100 11.54 -17.40 9.22
CA VAL A 100 11.62 -18.17 7.97
C VAL A 100 11.92 -19.63 8.25
N TYR A 101 12.85 -19.92 9.17
CA TYR A 101 13.15 -21.29 9.57
C TYR A 101 11.91 -21.99 10.16
N MET A 102 11.23 -21.33 11.11
CA MET A 102 10.04 -21.88 11.78
C MET A 102 8.87 -22.12 10.82
N VAL A 103 8.67 -21.22 9.84
CA VAL A 103 7.64 -21.38 8.80
C VAL A 103 7.96 -22.54 7.88
N MET A 104 9.23 -22.70 7.48
CA MET A 104 9.64 -23.77 6.55
C MET A 104 9.66 -25.17 7.19
N ASP A 105 10.03 -25.26 8.47
CA ASP A 105 10.08 -26.52 9.24
C ASP A 105 8.68 -27.05 9.63
N SER A 106 7.65 -26.20 9.56
CA SER A 106 6.27 -26.58 9.85
C SER A 106 5.67 -27.44 8.74
N PRO A 107 5.02 -28.58 9.05
CA PRO A 107 4.43 -29.47 8.05
C PRO A 107 3.18 -28.86 7.39
N LEU A 108 3.05 -29.06 6.08
CA LEU A 108 1.89 -28.67 5.26
C LEU A 108 0.76 -29.69 5.44
N ASN A 109 0.03 -29.67 6.56
CA ASN A 109 -1.22 -30.42 6.68
C ASN A 109 -2.42 -29.56 6.28
N GLU A 110 -3.35 -30.11 5.50
CA GLU A 110 -4.58 -29.42 5.08
C GLU A 110 -5.47 -29.02 6.28
N GLU A 111 -5.48 -29.81 7.35
CA GLU A 111 -6.13 -29.47 8.63
C GLU A 111 -5.32 -28.43 9.45
N GLY A 112 -4.02 -28.31 9.19
CA GLY A 112 -3.09 -27.37 9.82
C GLY A 112 -2.96 -26.02 9.10
N LEU A 113 -3.46 -25.90 7.87
CA LEU A 113 -3.42 -24.67 7.06
C LEU A 113 -4.12 -23.48 7.75
N PHE A 114 -5.10 -23.79 8.62
CA PHE A 114 -5.80 -22.84 9.49
C PHE A 114 -5.50 -23.02 10.99
N ALA A 115 -4.74 -24.05 11.37
CA ALA A 115 -4.55 -24.49 12.76
C ALA A 115 -3.09 -24.65 13.21
N SER A 116 -2.10 -24.26 12.40
CA SER A 116 -0.70 -24.26 12.86
C SER A 116 -0.52 -23.17 13.93
N SER A 117 -0.41 -23.58 15.19
CA SER A 117 -0.37 -22.73 16.38
C SER A 117 0.97 -22.02 16.61
N ALA A 118 2.01 -22.28 15.82
CA ALA A 118 3.36 -21.80 16.10
C ALA A 118 3.71 -20.47 15.40
N VAL A 119 3.66 -20.38 14.06
CA VAL A 119 4.06 -19.16 13.31
C VAL A 119 3.32 -19.09 11.98
N GLN A 120 2.52 -18.03 11.76
CA GLN A 120 1.93 -17.75 10.46
C GLN A 120 2.97 -17.12 9.51
N PRO A 121 2.98 -17.45 8.21
CA PRO A 121 3.86 -16.79 7.21
C PRO A 121 3.71 -15.27 7.15
N SER A 122 2.54 -14.75 7.57
CA SER A 122 2.30 -13.31 7.74
C SER A 122 3.30 -12.65 8.70
N ALA A 123 3.79 -13.37 9.71
CA ALA A 123 4.77 -12.87 10.67
C ALA A 123 6.14 -12.55 10.03
N VAL A 124 6.54 -13.33 9.01
CA VAL A 124 7.78 -13.06 8.26
C VAL A 124 7.63 -11.75 7.47
N TRP A 125 6.49 -11.59 6.79
CA TRP A 125 6.19 -10.39 6.01
C TRP A 125 6.06 -9.15 6.89
N THR A 126 5.42 -9.25 8.07
CA THR A 126 5.33 -8.12 9.00
C THR A 126 6.69 -7.73 9.52
N ALA A 127 7.55 -8.67 9.92
CA ALA A 127 8.90 -8.37 10.37
C ALA A 127 9.75 -7.69 9.28
N LEU A 128 9.67 -8.15 8.03
CA LEU A 128 10.32 -7.51 6.88
C LEU A 128 9.78 -6.12 6.58
N LEU A 129 8.46 -5.93 6.64
CA LEU A 129 7.82 -4.62 6.43
C LEU A 129 8.16 -3.64 7.54
N VAL A 130 8.26 -4.08 8.79
CA VAL A 130 8.69 -3.25 9.92
C VAL A 130 10.16 -2.84 9.74
N TRP A 131 11.03 -3.78 9.37
CA TRP A 131 12.45 -3.48 9.08
C TRP A 131 12.58 -2.43 7.95
N ALA A 132 11.91 -2.67 6.82
CA ALA A 132 11.93 -1.75 5.68
C ALA A 132 11.31 -0.40 6.03
N GLY A 133 10.19 -0.41 6.75
CA GLY A 133 9.45 0.78 7.17
C GLY A 133 10.27 1.68 8.09
N LEU A 134 10.95 1.11 9.09
CA LEU A 134 11.82 1.88 10.00
C LEU A 134 13.02 2.48 9.28
N ARG A 135 13.64 1.73 8.35
CA ARG A 135 14.73 2.27 7.52
C ARG A 135 14.27 3.44 6.65
N ILE A 136 13.11 3.32 6.02
CA ILE A 136 12.53 4.41 5.22
C ILE A 136 12.20 5.60 6.11
N LEU A 137 11.60 5.38 7.29
CA LEU A 137 11.26 6.44 8.24
C LEU A 137 12.52 7.20 8.67
N ARG A 138 13.60 6.50 9.02
CA ARG A 138 14.87 7.13 9.37
C ARG A 138 15.46 7.89 8.18
N ALA A 139 15.41 7.32 6.97
CA ALA A 139 15.87 8.01 5.76
C ALA A 139 15.08 9.30 5.50
N CYS A 140 13.78 9.31 5.78
CA CYS A 140 12.94 10.50 5.71
C CYS A 140 13.31 11.52 6.79
N CYS A 141 13.52 11.08 8.04
CA CYS A 141 13.91 11.98 9.14
C CYS A 141 15.31 12.61 8.96
N ALA A 142 16.22 11.92 8.28
CA ALA A 142 17.57 12.41 8.01
C ALA A 142 17.71 13.18 6.69
N ALA A 143 16.68 13.19 5.84
CA ALA A 143 16.72 13.85 4.54
C ALA A 143 16.26 15.31 4.65
N GLU A 144 17.10 16.23 4.19
CA GLU A 144 16.78 17.66 4.10
C GLU A 144 16.73 18.12 2.63
N GLY A 145 15.75 18.95 2.27
CA GLY A 145 15.64 19.55 0.93
C GLY A 145 15.32 18.54 -0.18
N ALA A 146 16.10 18.56 -1.27
CA ALA A 146 15.87 17.77 -2.49
C ALA A 146 15.70 16.23 -2.28
N PRO A 147 16.49 15.53 -1.43
CA PRO A 147 16.26 14.11 -1.15
C PRO A 147 14.90 13.84 -0.49
N LEU A 148 14.40 14.74 0.37
CA LEU A 148 13.10 14.57 1.03
C LEU A 148 11.95 14.64 0.02
N VAL A 149 12.02 15.57 -0.94
CA VAL A 149 11.05 15.70 -2.03
C VAL A 149 11.00 14.42 -2.87
N ARG A 150 12.16 13.80 -3.12
CA ARG A 150 12.23 12.54 -3.84
C ARG A 150 11.59 11.40 -3.06
N TRP A 151 11.91 11.23 -1.77
CA TRP A 151 11.29 10.21 -0.92
C TRP A 151 9.77 10.38 -0.84
N CYS A 152 9.30 11.63 -0.73
CA CYS A 152 7.88 11.95 -0.78
C CYS A 152 7.26 11.54 -2.13
N GLY A 153 7.91 11.86 -3.25
CA GLY A 153 7.47 11.43 -4.59
C GLY A 153 7.36 9.91 -4.73
N TRP A 154 8.35 9.15 -4.29
CA TRP A 154 8.30 7.69 -4.29
C TRP A 154 7.18 7.14 -3.41
N GLY A 155 7.00 7.71 -2.21
CA GLY A 155 5.91 7.32 -1.29
C GLY A 155 4.52 7.58 -1.90
N VAL A 156 4.33 8.74 -2.53
CA VAL A 156 3.08 9.07 -3.23
C VAL A 156 2.85 8.14 -4.43
N CYS A 157 3.88 7.80 -5.20
CA CYS A 157 3.77 6.81 -6.26
C CYS A 157 3.37 5.43 -5.72
N ALA A 158 3.95 4.98 -4.61
CA ALA A 158 3.58 3.72 -3.98
C ALA A 158 2.12 3.72 -3.50
N ALA A 159 1.66 4.83 -2.90
CA ALA A 159 0.25 5.00 -2.53
C ALA A 159 -0.68 4.97 -3.75
N ALA A 160 -0.29 5.62 -4.86
CA ALA A 160 -1.04 5.60 -6.12
C ALA A 160 -1.19 4.17 -6.66
N LEU A 161 -0.10 3.38 -6.65
CA LEU A 161 -0.11 1.99 -7.08
C LEU A 161 -0.98 1.12 -6.18
N TYR A 162 -0.93 1.33 -4.87
CA TYR A 162 -1.79 0.65 -3.92
C TYR A 162 -3.27 0.92 -4.20
N PHE A 163 -3.66 2.18 -4.39
CA PHE A 163 -5.05 2.53 -4.73
C PHE A 163 -5.48 2.03 -6.11
N ALA A 164 -4.58 2.03 -7.09
CA ALA A 164 -4.88 1.52 -8.42
C ALA A 164 -5.06 -0.01 -8.40
N TYR A 165 -4.18 -0.72 -7.69
CA TYR A 165 -4.32 -2.16 -7.45
C TYR A 165 -5.61 -2.48 -6.71
N SER A 166 -5.96 -1.72 -5.65
CA SER A 166 -7.20 -1.94 -4.91
C SER A 166 -8.43 -1.68 -5.78
N ALA A 167 -8.41 -0.66 -6.65
CA ALA A 167 -9.47 -0.41 -7.61
C ALA A 167 -9.67 -1.63 -8.54
N GLY A 168 -8.58 -2.14 -9.11
CA GLY A 168 -8.63 -3.33 -9.96
C GLY A 168 -9.10 -4.59 -9.22
N ALA A 169 -8.59 -4.82 -8.01
CA ALA A 169 -9.01 -5.91 -7.14
C ALA A 169 -10.52 -5.89 -6.86
N ASN A 170 -11.08 -4.70 -6.59
CA ASN A 170 -12.52 -4.54 -6.35
C ASN A 170 -13.35 -4.84 -7.60
N VAL A 171 -12.89 -4.43 -8.79
CA VAL A 171 -13.55 -4.77 -10.07
C VAL A 171 -13.48 -6.27 -10.35
N GLY A 172 -12.32 -6.90 -10.10
CA GLY A 172 -12.20 -8.36 -10.24
C GLY A 172 -13.12 -9.11 -9.27
N ALA A 173 -13.20 -8.65 -8.02
CA ALA A 173 -14.08 -9.23 -7.00
C ALA A 173 -15.56 -9.08 -7.35
N THR A 174 -16.00 -7.94 -7.90
CA THR A 174 -17.40 -7.77 -8.35
C THR A 174 -17.75 -8.71 -9.48
N VAL A 175 -16.88 -8.83 -10.48
CA VAL A 175 -17.11 -9.75 -11.61
C VAL A 175 -17.22 -11.19 -11.11
N LEU A 176 -16.39 -11.58 -10.14
CA LEU A 176 -16.45 -12.91 -9.54
C LEU A 176 -17.76 -13.12 -8.78
N VAL A 177 -18.21 -12.15 -7.97
CA VAL A 177 -19.52 -12.22 -7.28
C VAL A 177 -20.69 -12.30 -8.27
N LEU A 178 -20.65 -11.52 -9.35
CA LEU A 178 -21.66 -11.55 -10.42
C LEU A 178 -21.70 -12.91 -11.12
N ARG A 179 -20.53 -13.53 -11.35
CA ARG A 179 -20.41 -14.84 -12.01
C ARG A 179 -21.05 -15.96 -11.20
N TYR A 180 -20.98 -15.91 -9.87
CA TYR A 180 -21.54 -16.94 -8.98
C TYR A 180 -22.99 -16.69 -8.54
N GLY A 181 -23.67 -15.69 -9.12
CA GLY A 181 -25.12 -15.48 -8.92
C GLY A 181 -25.54 -15.09 -7.50
N GLN A 182 -24.60 -14.84 -6.59
CA GLN A 182 -24.87 -14.36 -5.24
C GLN A 182 -25.12 -12.85 -5.25
N MET A 183 -26.27 -12.42 -5.76
CA MET A 183 -26.65 -11.01 -5.74
C MET A 183 -27.33 -10.63 -4.43
N GLY A 184 -26.70 -9.72 -3.68
CA GLY A 184 -27.40 -8.71 -2.91
C GLY A 184 -27.02 -7.34 -3.45
N ALA A 185 -27.99 -6.42 -3.59
CA ALA A 185 -27.74 -5.01 -3.95
C ALA A 185 -26.65 -4.36 -3.07
N ALA A 186 -26.48 -4.89 -1.86
CA ALA A 186 -25.37 -4.70 -0.92
C ALA A 186 -23.97 -4.78 -1.51
N ALA A 187 -23.70 -5.82 -2.29
CA ALA A 187 -22.37 -6.14 -2.77
C ALA A 187 -21.97 -5.17 -3.88
N LEU A 188 -22.94 -4.78 -4.72
CA LEU A 188 -22.76 -3.79 -5.77
C LEU A 188 -22.53 -2.39 -5.21
N SER A 189 -23.34 -1.95 -4.24
CA SER A 189 -23.17 -0.63 -3.60
C SER A 189 -21.84 -0.51 -2.87
N LYS A 190 -21.43 -1.57 -2.14
CA LYS A 190 -20.12 -1.65 -1.47
C LYS A 190 -18.96 -1.57 -2.46
N SER A 191 -19.06 -2.28 -3.57
CA SER A 191 -17.98 -2.31 -4.55
C SER A 191 -17.87 -1.01 -5.33
N ALA A 192 -19.00 -0.36 -5.64
CA ALA A 192 -19.02 0.98 -6.21
C ALA A 192 -18.36 2.00 -5.27
N LEU A 193 -18.67 1.96 -3.97
CA LEU A 193 -18.03 2.81 -2.96
C LEU A 193 -16.51 2.62 -2.93
N MET A 194 -16.03 1.37 -2.93
CA MET A 194 -14.60 1.07 -2.89
C MET A 194 -13.87 1.47 -4.19
N LEU A 195 -14.54 1.34 -5.34
CA LEU A 195 -14.00 1.78 -6.64
C LEU A 195 -13.89 3.31 -6.70
N VAL A 196 -14.95 4.03 -6.34
CA VAL A 196 -14.97 5.51 -6.31
C VAL A 196 -13.92 6.03 -5.34
N SER A 197 -13.82 5.44 -4.15
CA SER A 197 -12.83 5.84 -3.15
C SER A 197 -11.39 5.59 -3.62
N SER A 198 -11.12 4.43 -4.23
CA SER A 198 -9.80 4.13 -4.80
C SER A 198 -9.45 5.09 -5.94
N GLY A 199 -10.41 5.42 -6.81
CA GLY A 199 -10.21 6.40 -7.89
C GLY A 199 -9.91 7.81 -7.38
N LEU A 200 -10.62 8.27 -6.35
CA LEU A 200 -10.35 9.53 -5.67
C LEU A 200 -8.95 9.53 -5.02
N GLY A 201 -8.54 8.41 -4.43
CA GLY A 201 -7.19 8.21 -3.88
C GLY A 201 -6.10 8.34 -4.95
N VAL A 202 -6.26 7.68 -6.10
CA VAL A 202 -5.34 7.81 -7.24
C VAL A 202 -5.28 9.26 -7.72
N ALA A 203 -6.42 9.92 -7.91
CA ALA A 203 -6.46 11.32 -8.33
C ALA A 203 -5.74 12.25 -7.34
N ALA A 204 -5.92 12.05 -6.02
CA ALA A 204 -5.19 12.79 -5.00
C ALA A 204 -3.67 12.56 -5.08
N CYS A 205 -3.24 11.31 -5.35
CA CYS A 205 -1.83 10.99 -5.60
C CYS A 205 -1.27 11.71 -6.85
N MET A 206 -2.07 11.83 -7.90
CA MET A 206 -1.69 12.52 -9.13
C MET A 206 -1.51 14.03 -8.92
N TYR A 207 -2.41 14.67 -8.18
CA TYR A 207 -2.27 16.09 -7.82
C TYR A 207 -1.08 16.34 -6.89
N THR A 208 -0.80 15.44 -5.95
CA THR A 208 0.37 15.54 -5.06
C THR A 208 1.69 15.39 -5.82
N LEU A 209 1.81 14.42 -6.73
CA LEU A 209 2.98 14.32 -7.63
C LEU A 209 3.15 15.57 -8.50
N GLY A 210 2.05 16.12 -9.00
CA GLY A 210 2.05 17.37 -9.77
C GLY A 210 2.56 18.56 -8.95
N ALA A 211 2.17 18.66 -7.68
CA ALA A 211 2.65 19.70 -6.77
C ALA A 211 4.14 19.51 -6.41
N LEU A 212 4.54 18.27 -6.08
CA LEU A 212 5.94 17.93 -5.75
C LEU A 212 6.88 18.18 -6.93
N ARG A 213 6.45 17.87 -8.16
CA ARG A 213 7.25 18.12 -9.36
C ARG A 213 7.46 19.61 -9.61
N ARG A 214 6.45 20.45 -9.35
CA ARG A 214 6.61 21.92 -9.46
C ARG A 214 7.60 22.44 -8.42
N TYR A 215 7.51 21.92 -7.19
CA TYR A 215 8.47 22.26 -6.15
C TYR A 215 9.91 21.82 -6.49
N ASP A 216 10.10 20.63 -7.07
CA ASP A 216 11.43 20.13 -7.52
C ASP A 216 12.03 20.99 -8.66
N ILE A 217 11.19 21.60 -9.50
CA ILE A 217 11.62 22.47 -10.60
C ILE A 217 11.95 23.88 -10.08
N ASP A 218 11.03 24.47 -9.31
CA ASP A 218 11.14 25.86 -8.87
C ASP A 218 12.15 26.02 -7.73
N GLY A 219 12.45 24.94 -6.97
CA GLY A 219 13.39 24.94 -5.85
C GLY A 219 12.91 25.72 -4.61
N GLU A 220 11.86 26.53 -4.76
CA GLU A 220 11.29 27.41 -3.73
C GLU A 220 9.75 27.33 -3.71
N LEU A 221 9.16 27.90 -2.64
CA LEU A 221 7.71 28.02 -2.48
C LEU A 221 7.13 29.13 -3.39
N SER A 222 7.24 28.94 -4.70
CA SER A 222 6.71 29.85 -5.71
C SER A 222 5.18 29.93 -5.69
N GLU A 223 4.61 31.01 -6.25
CA GLU A 223 3.16 31.14 -6.46
C GLU A 223 2.58 29.99 -7.29
N ALA A 224 3.35 29.46 -8.25
CA ALA A 224 2.95 28.33 -9.09
C ALA A 224 2.79 27.01 -8.29
N VAL A 225 3.62 26.82 -7.26
CA VAL A 225 3.52 25.71 -6.29
C VAL A 225 2.30 25.92 -5.42
N MET A 226 2.09 27.13 -4.90
CA MET A 226 0.92 27.46 -4.07
C MET A 226 -0.41 27.31 -4.80
N ALA A 227 -0.48 27.68 -6.08
CA ALA A 227 -1.65 27.45 -6.91
C ALA A 227 -1.93 25.95 -7.14
N ALA A 228 -0.88 25.11 -7.21
CA ALA A 228 -1.03 23.66 -7.27
C ALA A 228 -1.50 23.07 -5.93
N VAL A 229 -0.88 23.49 -4.81
CA VAL A 229 -1.25 23.08 -3.45
C VAL A 229 -2.68 23.51 -3.10
N GLY A 230 -3.11 24.70 -3.52
CA GLY A 230 -4.48 25.18 -3.34
C GLY A 230 -5.53 24.46 -4.20
N ARG A 231 -5.15 23.92 -5.36
CA ARG A 231 -6.03 23.01 -6.14
C ARG A 231 -6.12 21.65 -5.48
N LEU A 232 -4.98 21.13 -5.00
CA LEU A 232 -4.89 19.88 -4.27
C LEU A 232 -5.75 19.89 -2.99
N SER A 233 -5.69 20.96 -2.19
CA SER A 233 -6.48 21.07 -0.96
C SER A 233 -7.99 21.09 -1.22
N ARG A 234 -8.43 21.85 -2.24
CA ARG A 234 -9.85 21.87 -2.67
C ARG A 234 -10.31 20.50 -3.16
N PHE A 235 -9.48 19.82 -3.96
CA PHE A 235 -9.79 18.47 -4.42
C PHE A 235 -9.88 17.48 -3.26
N CYS A 236 -8.92 17.47 -2.34
CA CYS A 236 -8.93 16.56 -1.18
C CYS A 236 -10.13 16.82 -0.27
N ALA A 237 -10.51 18.08 -0.04
CA ALA A 237 -11.70 18.43 0.74
C ALA A 237 -12.99 17.94 0.06
N ALA A 238 -13.14 18.16 -1.25
CA ALA A 238 -14.27 17.65 -2.01
C ALA A 238 -14.30 16.11 -2.04
N ALA A 239 -13.16 15.46 -2.22
CA ALA A 239 -13.04 14.00 -2.21
C ALA A 239 -13.38 13.40 -0.84
N LEU A 240 -12.93 14.01 0.26
CA LEU A 240 -13.28 13.59 1.62
C LEU A 240 -14.78 13.71 1.87
N ALA A 241 -15.38 14.84 1.50
CA ALA A 241 -16.83 15.04 1.61
C ALA A 241 -17.59 14.00 0.78
N ALA A 242 -17.17 13.76 -0.47
CA ALA A 242 -17.78 12.75 -1.34
C ALA A 242 -17.67 11.34 -0.77
N MET A 243 -16.50 10.93 -0.25
CA MET A 243 -16.32 9.61 0.37
C MET A 243 -17.18 9.43 1.62
N LEU A 244 -17.28 10.45 2.48
CA LEU A 244 -18.10 10.42 3.68
C LEU A 244 -19.60 10.37 3.36
N LEU A 245 -20.07 11.20 2.43
CA LEU A 245 -21.46 11.21 1.98
C LEU A 245 -21.85 9.90 1.30
N LEU A 246 -20.98 9.35 0.45
CA LEU A 246 -21.23 8.08 -0.23
C LEU A 246 -21.26 6.92 0.78
N ALA A 247 -20.37 6.91 1.76
CA ALA A 247 -20.39 5.91 2.83
C ALA A 247 -21.67 6.01 3.69
N ALA A 248 -22.07 7.22 4.07
CA ALA A 248 -23.33 7.45 4.79
C ALA A 248 -24.55 7.01 3.97
N ALA A 249 -24.56 7.28 2.67
CA ALA A 249 -25.64 6.86 1.76
C ALA A 249 -25.72 5.32 1.66
N VAL A 250 -24.59 4.64 1.53
CA VAL A 250 -24.55 3.17 1.50
C VAL A 250 -25.05 2.58 2.82
N GLU A 251 -24.66 3.15 3.96
CA GLU A 251 -25.14 2.67 5.27
C GLU A 251 -26.64 2.92 5.45
N LEU A 252 -27.16 4.07 4.98
CA LEU A 252 -28.59 4.34 4.99
C LEU A 252 -29.37 3.32 4.16
N VAL A 253 -28.88 3.00 2.95
CA VAL A 253 -29.46 1.95 2.10
C VAL A 253 -29.40 0.60 2.81
N ASN A 254 -28.30 0.29 3.49
CA ASN A 254 -28.20 -0.97 4.24
C ASN A 254 -29.23 -1.04 5.37
N VAL A 255 -29.39 0.03 6.15
CA VAL A 255 -30.37 0.10 7.24
C VAL A 255 -31.80 -0.06 6.71
N LEU A 256 -32.12 0.59 5.59
CA LEU A 256 -33.43 0.50 4.95
C LEU A 256 -33.70 -0.89 4.34
N ALA A 257 -32.65 -1.62 3.94
CA ALA A 257 -32.76 -2.96 3.38
C ALA A 257 -32.78 -4.10 4.43
N ARG A 258 -32.34 -3.84 5.68
CA ARG A 258 -32.44 -4.80 6.80
C ARG A 258 -33.85 -5.38 7.03
N PRO A 259 -34.94 -4.59 7.03
CA PRO A 259 -36.29 -5.14 7.21
C PRO A 259 -36.74 -6.07 6.08
N ALA A 260 -36.09 -6.05 4.92
CA ALA A 260 -36.39 -6.94 3.80
C ALA A 260 -35.64 -8.30 3.87
N GLY A 261 -34.97 -8.61 4.99
CA GLY A 261 -34.28 -9.90 5.19
C GLY A 261 -32.96 -10.02 4.41
N LEU A 262 -32.51 -8.96 3.75
CA LEU A 262 -31.23 -8.88 3.07
C LEU A 262 -30.13 -8.59 4.10
N SER A 263 -29.33 -9.59 4.47
CA SER A 263 -28.15 -9.41 5.31
C SER A 263 -27.02 -8.78 4.49
N LEU A 264 -26.83 -7.47 4.64
CA LEU A 264 -25.75 -6.75 3.94
C LEU A 264 -24.45 -6.92 4.73
N SER A 265 -23.43 -7.47 4.06
CA SER A 265 -22.08 -7.67 4.59
C SER A 265 -21.54 -6.42 5.30
N SER A 266 -20.69 -6.60 6.32
CA SER A 266 -20.02 -5.51 7.04
C SER A 266 -19.47 -4.44 6.08
N VAL A 267 -19.91 -3.19 6.23
CA VAL A 267 -19.42 -2.08 5.42
C VAL A 267 -17.95 -1.87 5.75
N SER A 268 -17.10 -2.24 4.80
CA SER A 268 -15.67 -1.91 4.85
C SER A 268 -15.54 -0.46 4.42
N PHE A 269 -15.48 0.43 5.39
CA PHE A 269 -15.20 1.84 5.13
C PHE A 269 -13.79 1.97 4.51
N PRO A 270 -13.58 2.76 3.43
CA PRO A 270 -12.28 2.91 2.80
C PRO A 270 -11.37 3.84 3.62
N VAL A 271 -10.97 3.37 4.80
CA VAL A 271 -10.20 4.12 5.81
C VAL A 271 -8.87 4.61 5.23
N SER A 272 -8.20 3.81 4.40
CA SER A 272 -6.88 4.14 3.84
C SER A 272 -6.91 5.35 2.90
N ALA A 273 -7.88 5.42 1.99
CA ALA A 273 -8.06 6.56 1.09
C ALA A 273 -8.45 7.83 1.86
N LEU A 274 -9.29 7.68 2.91
CA LEU A 274 -9.67 8.79 3.77
C LEU A 274 -8.48 9.35 4.53
N ILE A 275 -7.70 8.50 5.21
CA ILE A 275 -6.49 8.90 5.95
C ILE A 275 -5.50 9.60 5.01
N TYR A 276 -5.29 9.06 3.81
CA TYR A 276 -4.40 9.67 2.83
C TYR A 276 -4.87 11.06 2.41
N CYS A 277 -6.12 11.20 1.97
CA CYS A 277 -6.67 12.50 1.57
C CYS A 277 -6.66 13.53 2.72
N PHE A 278 -6.88 13.08 3.95
CA PHE A 278 -6.81 13.93 5.14
C PHE A 278 -5.38 14.38 5.44
N ALA A 279 -4.41 13.46 5.40
CA ALA A 279 -2.99 13.77 5.58
C ALA A 279 -2.49 14.77 4.51
N VAL A 280 -2.88 14.57 3.26
CA VAL A 280 -2.55 15.46 2.15
C VAL A 280 -3.19 16.84 2.32
N LEU A 281 -4.45 16.90 2.76
CA LEU A 281 -5.15 18.15 3.04
C LEU A 281 -4.44 18.95 4.15
N LEU A 282 -4.10 18.28 5.26
CA LEU A 282 -3.35 18.90 6.36
C LEU A 282 -1.97 19.38 5.90
N GLY A 283 -1.24 18.55 5.16
CA GLY A 283 0.06 18.92 4.59
C GLY A 283 -0.05 20.15 3.69
N ALA A 284 -1.04 20.20 2.80
CA ALA A 284 -1.28 21.36 1.93
C ALA A 284 -1.59 22.64 2.72
N ARG A 285 -2.35 22.55 3.82
CA ARG A 285 -2.67 23.70 4.68
C ARG A 285 -1.46 24.17 5.49
N LEU A 286 -0.65 23.25 6.00
CA LEU A 286 0.59 23.58 6.72
C LEU A 286 1.60 24.25 5.82
N VAL A 287 1.78 23.75 4.59
CA VAL A 287 2.66 24.38 3.59
C VAL A 287 2.20 25.80 3.27
N ALA A 288 0.89 26.01 3.10
CA ALA A 288 0.34 27.33 2.85
C ALA A 288 0.55 28.31 4.02
N ALA A 289 0.38 27.84 5.26
CA ALA A 289 0.64 28.64 6.45
C ALA A 289 2.13 28.98 6.60
N HIS A 290 3.02 28.02 6.34
CA HIS A 290 4.45 28.23 6.42
C HIS A 290 4.96 29.22 5.37
N LYS A 291 4.43 29.17 4.15
CA LYS A 291 4.74 30.19 3.15
C LYS A 291 4.29 31.57 3.60
N ARG A 292 3.06 31.71 4.10
CA ARG A 292 2.56 33.01 4.59
C ARG A 292 3.47 33.59 5.68
N LEU A 293 3.91 32.76 6.63
CA LEU A 293 4.84 33.18 7.68
C LEU A 293 6.20 33.62 7.11
N LYS A 294 6.69 32.91 6.07
CA LYS A 294 7.92 33.31 5.38
C LYS A 294 7.75 34.65 4.66
N ASP A 295 6.67 34.81 3.89
CA ASP A 295 6.37 36.05 3.16
C ASP A 295 6.21 37.24 4.14
N ASP A 296 5.56 37.02 5.29
CA ASP A 296 5.42 38.03 6.35
C ASP A 296 6.80 38.38 6.94
N ASN A 297 7.65 37.39 7.22
CA ASN A 297 9.00 37.61 7.74
C ASN A 297 9.91 38.36 6.76
N ASP A 298 9.84 38.01 5.47
CA ASP A 298 10.60 38.67 4.40
C ASP A 298 10.15 40.13 4.17
N LEU A 299 8.95 40.51 4.64
CA LEU A 299 8.48 41.91 4.64
C LEU A 299 9.06 42.74 5.79
N PHE A 300 9.44 42.09 6.90
CA PHE A 300 9.96 42.77 8.11
C PHE A 300 11.49 42.93 8.13
N VAL A 301 12.23 42.11 7.36
CA VAL A 301 13.70 42.15 7.23
C VAL A 301 14.11 43.09 6.09
#